data_AF-A0AB72UGS9-F1
#
_entry.id   AF-A0AB72UGS9-F1
#
_cell.length_a   1.000
_cell.length_b   1.000
_cell.length_c   1.000
_cell.angle_alpha   90.00
_cell.angle_beta   90.00
_cell.angle_gamma   90.00
#
_symmetry.space_group_name_H-M   'P 1'
#
loop_
_entity.id
_entity.type
_entity.pdbx_description
1 polymer ?
#
loop_
_entity_poly.entity_id
_entity_poly.type
_entity_poly.pdbx_seq_one_letter_code
_entity_poly.pdbx_strand_id
1 'polypeptide(L)'
;MDDILASTTLSDGSNIHIATLSRKTIVNSGAEHLGFDGYFLFEAIDRPEVKGISVLAKVASLDAAFRLIDLWDTRDRNQQNPIA
;
A
#
# COMPACT_ATOMS: atom_id res chain seq x y z
N MET A 1 -16.19 -4.94 0.20
CA MET A 1 -15.27 -5.35 -0.87
C MET A 1 -14.18 -4.31 -0.83
N ASP A 2 -12.93 -4.72 -0.58
CA ASP A 2 -11.82 -3.77 -0.49
C ASP A 2 -11.42 -3.41 -1.92
N ASP A 3 -11.47 -2.12 -2.26
CA ASP A 3 -11.13 -1.62 -3.59
C ASP A 3 -9.65 -1.28 -3.61
N ILE A 4 -8.85 -2.21 -4.15
CA ILE A 4 -7.42 -2.01 -4.37
C ILE A 4 -7.25 -1.04 -5.53
N LEU A 5 -6.68 0.12 -5.22
CA LEU A 5 -6.36 1.15 -6.20
C LEU A 5 -5.02 0.85 -6.88
N ALA A 6 -4.03 0.35 -6.13
CA ALA A 6 -2.75 -0.06 -6.65
C ALA A 6 -2.02 -1.06 -5.74
N SER A 7 -1.09 -1.79 -6.35
CA SER A 7 -0.21 -2.75 -5.68
C SER A 7 1.16 -2.71 -6.33
N THR A 8 2.21 -2.77 -5.54
CA THR A 8 3.58 -2.98 -6.02
C THR A 8 4.31 -3.97 -5.11
N THR A 9 5.21 -4.76 -5.68
CA THR A 9 5.99 -5.78 -4.96
C THR A 9 7.36 -5.23 -4.62
N LEU A 10 7.75 -5.35 -3.36
CA LEU A 10 9.09 -4.98 -2.90
C LEU A 10 10.09 -6.11 -3.17
N SER A 11 11.39 -5.76 -3.16
CA SER A 11 12.48 -6.71 -3.45
C SER A 11 12.61 -7.86 -2.45
N ASP A 12 12.08 -7.69 -1.24
CA ASP A 12 11.99 -8.73 -0.23
C ASP A 12 10.72 -9.59 -0.39
N GLY A 13 9.86 -9.32 -1.36
CA GLY A 13 8.62 -10.08 -1.61
C GLY A 13 7.46 -9.73 -0.69
N SER A 14 7.53 -8.63 0.07
CA SER A 14 6.31 -8.01 0.60
C SER A 14 5.62 -7.19 -0.51
N ASN A 15 4.35 -6.86 -0.31
CA ASN A 15 3.59 -6.02 -1.24
C ASN A 15 3.16 -4.75 -0.54
N ILE A 16 3.30 -3.62 -1.21
CA ILE A 16 2.71 -2.35 -0.79
C ILE A 16 1.42 -2.15 -1.58
N HIS A 17 0.35 -1.83 -0.87
CA HIS A 17 -0.97 -1.59 -1.45
C HIS A 17 -1.48 -0.20 -1.08
N ILE A 18 -2.24 0.39 -2.02
CA ILE A 18 -3.18 1.46 -1.73
C ILE A 18 -4.58 0.92 -1.96
N ALA A 19 -5.37 0.81 -0.90
CA ALA A 19 -6.75 0.30 -0.99
C ALA A 19 -7.64 0.89 0.09
N THR A 20 -8.95 0.74 -0.08
CA THR A 20 -9.87 0.83 1.07
C THR A 20 -9.66 -0.40 1.96
N LEU A 21 -9.80 -0.21 3.27
CA LEU A 21 -9.68 -1.30 4.24
C LEU A 21 -10.99 -1.47 4.98
N SER A 22 -11.38 -2.72 5.22
CA SER A 22 -12.46 -3.01 6.15
C SER A 22 -12.16 -2.46 7.55
N ARG A 23 -13.21 -2.02 8.27
CA ARG A 23 -13.09 -1.57 9.67
C ARG A 23 -12.37 -2.60 10.55
N LYS A 24 -12.64 -3.89 10.33
CA LYS A 24 -12.00 -4.99 11.08
C LYS A 24 -10.49 -5.02 10.84
N THR A 25 -10.05 -4.83 9.59
CA THR A 25 -8.62 -4.79 9.23
C THR A 25 -7.91 -3.63 9.91
N ILE A 26 -8.53 -2.43 9.90
CA ILE A 26 -7.98 -1.23 10.53
C ILE A 26 -7.77 -1.44 12.03
N VAL A 27 -8.80 -1.95 12.73
CA VAL A 27 -8.70 -2.26 14.17
C VAL A 27 -7.65 -3.34 14.46
N ASN A 28 -7.62 -4.43 13.66
CA ASN A 28 -6.64 -5.49 13.85
C ASN A 28 -5.20 -5.02 13.64
N SER A 29 -4.99 -3.99 12.82
CA SER A 29 -3.68 -3.38 12.58
C SER A 29 -3.29 -2.28 13.60
N GLY A 30 -4.18 -1.91 14.53
CA GLY A 30 -3.95 -0.81 15.48
C GLY A 30 -4.03 0.59 14.86
N ALA A 31 -4.62 0.71 13.67
CA ALA A 31 -4.67 1.94 12.89
C ALA A 31 -6.00 2.72 13.05
N GLU A 32 -6.82 2.39 14.05
CA GLU A 32 -8.13 3.02 14.28
C GLU A 32 -8.05 4.54 14.50
N HIS A 33 -6.90 5.03 14.95
CA HIS A 33 -6.62 6.45 15.16
C HIS A 33 -6.58 7.25 13.84
N LEU A 34 -6.45 6.58 12.69
CA LEU A 34 -6.46 7.20 11.36
C LEU A 34 -7.88 7.37 10.78
N GLY A 35 -8.90 6.82 11.44
CA GLY A 35 -10.27 6.76 10.94
C GLY A 35 -10.57 5.47 10.15
N PHE A 36 -11.79 5.36 9.62
CA PHE A 36 -12.30 4.13 8.98
C PHE A 36 -12.71 4.32 7.51
N ASP A 37 -12.48 5.50 6.98
CA ASP A 37 -12.85 5.94 5.65
C ASP A 37 -11.62 6.31 4.82
N GLY A 38 -11.76 6.29 3.49
CA GLY A 38 -10.71 6.65 2.55
C GLY A 38 -9.77 5.50 2.19
N TYR A 39 -8.64 5.87 1.58
CA TYR A 39 -7.61 4.94 1.14
C TYR A 39 -6.48 4.86 2.15
N PHE A 40 -5.91 3.67 2.29
CA PHE A 40 -4.81 3.39 3.20
C PHE A 40 -3.63 2.87 2.41
N LEU A 41 -2.44 3.32 2.80
CA LEU A 41 -1.17 2.77 2.38
C LEU A 41 -0.76 1.72 3.43
N PHE A 42 -0.59 0.48 2.99
CA PHE A 42 -0.21 -0.61 3.88
C PHE A 42 0.71 -1.60 3.19
N GLU A 43 1.53 -2.25 4.00
CA GLU A 43 2.33 -3.40 3.59
C GLU A 43 1.56 -4.68 3.90
N ALA A 44 1.50 -5.59 2.94
CA ALA A 44 1.00 -6.94 3.13
C ALA A 44 2.14 -7.94 2.90
N ILE A 45 2.37 -8.79 3.90
CA ILE A 45 3.28 -9.92 3.78
C ILE A 45 2.40 -11.15 3.55
N ASP A 46 2.53 -11.76 2.38
CA ASP A 46 1.82 -13.00 2.03
C ASP A 46 2.83 -14.15 1.90
N ARG A 47 3.54 -14.44 2.99
CA ARG A 47 4.45 -15.58 3.07
C ARG A 47 3.77 -16.72 3.84
N PRO A 48 4.07 -17.99 3.52
CA PRO A 48 3.46 -19.14 4.21
C PRO A 48 3.66 -19.13 5.73
N GLU A 49 4.80 -18.59 6.19
CA GLU A 49 5.19 -18.55 7.61
C GLU A 49 4.70 -17.29 8.33
N VAL A 50 4.45 -16.20 7.59
CA VAL A 50 4.09 -14.89 8.14
C VAL A 50 3.06 -14.26 7.22
N LYS A 51 1.83 -14.12 7.73
CA LYS A 51 0.74 -13.45 7.05
C LYS A 51 0.26 -12.27 7.89
N GLY A 52 0.26 -11.07 7.30
CA GLY A 52 -0.16 -9.88 8.02
C GLY A 52 -0.26 -8.65 7.14
N ILE A 53 -0.97 -7.65 7.66
CA ILE A 53 -1.07 -6.32 7.10
C ILE A 53 -0.53 -5.33 8.13
N SER A 54 0.37 -4.45 7.71
CA SER A 54 0.89 -3.34 8.50
C SER A 54 0.46 -2.03 7.85
N VAL A 55 -0.44 -1.29 8.50
CA VAL A 55 -0.91 0.01 7.97
C VAL A 55 0.15 1.07 8.23
N LEU A 56 0.63 1.70 7.15
CA LEU A 56 1.66 2.72 7.21
C LEU A 56 1.05 4.12 7.38
N ALA A 57 -0.04 4.39 6.64
CA ALA A 57 -0.74 5.68 6.71
C ALA A 57 -2.15 5.61 6.09
N LYS A 58 -2.99 6.59 6.44
CA LYS A 58 -4.16 6.97 5.64
C LYS A 58 -3.70 7.99 4.59
N VAL A 59 -4.10 7.78 3.34
CA VAL A 59 -3.78 8.70 2.26
C VAL A 59 -4.58 9.99 2.44
N ALA A 60 -3.92 11.14 2.28
CA ALA A 60 -4.51 12.45 2.51
C ALA A 60 -5.69 12.78 1.55
N SER A 61 -5.65 12.28 0.32
CA SER A 61 -6.71 12.42 -0.68
C SER A 61 -6.56 11.37 -1.79
N LEU A 62 -7.59 11.21 -2.62
CA LEU A 62 -7.51 10.35 -3.81
C LEU A 62 -6.43 10.82 -4.79
N ASP A 63 -6.27 12.13 -4.99
CA ASP A 63 -5.20 12.69 -5.83
C ASP A 63 -3.81 12.34 -5.30
N ALA A 64 -3.63 12.37 -3.97
CA ALA A 64 -2.37 11.94 -3.35
C ALA A 64 -2.12 10.45 -3.57
N ALA A 65 -3.17 9.61 -3.60
CA ALA A 65 -3.04 8.20 -3.93
C ALA A 65 -2.53 8.00 -5.36
N PHE A 66 -3.14 8.68 -6.35
CA PHE A 66 -2.68 8.62 -7.74
C PHE A 66 -1.24 9.12 -7.89
N ARG A 67 -0.87 10.22 -7.21
CA ARG A 67 0.51 10.71 -7.21
C ARG A 67 1.49 9.70 -6.63
N LEU A 68 1.13 8.96 -5.58
CA LEU A 68 1.97 7.89 -5.03
C LEU A 68 2.18 6.76 -6.02
N ILE A 69 1.14 6.40 -6.77
CA ILE A 69 1.21 5.38 -7.82
C ILE A 69 2.16 5.82 -8.94
N ASP A 70 2.02 7.05 -9.42
CA ASP A 70 2.91 7.62 -10.45
C ASP A 70 4.38 7.62 -10.01
N LEU A 71 4.64 7.88 -8.73
CA LEU A 71 5.99 7.87 -8.15
C LEU A 71 6.60 6.45 -8.13
N TRP A 72 5.79 5.43 -7.87
CA TRP A 72 6.24 4.03 -7.93
C TRP A 72 6.60 3.62 -9.35
N ASP A 73 5.73 3.92 -10.32
CA ASP A 73 5.97 3.61 -11.74
C ASP A 73 7.19 4.33 -12.31
N THR A 74 7.46 5.55 -11.84
CA THR A 74 8.64 6.30 -12.26
C THR A 74 9.94 5.67 -11.75
N ARG A 75 9.91 5.07 -10.56
CA ARG A 75 11.07 4.37 -10.00
C ARG A 75 11.39 3.09 -10.78
N ASP A 76 10.38 2.32 -11.16
CA ASP A 76 10.56 1.11 -11.97
C ASP A 76 11.20 1.42 -13.33
N ARG A 77 10.73 2.50 -14.00
CA ARG A 77 11.34 2.97 -15.26
C ARG A 77 12.82 3.34 -15.12
N ASN A 78 13.20 3.99 -14.02
CA ASN A 78 14.60 4.34 -13.77
C ASN A 78 15.47 3.13 -13.41
N GLN A 79 14.91 2.08 -12.81
CA GLN A 79 15.64 0.82 -12.57
C GLN A 79 15.87 0.01 -13.85
N GLN A 80 14.99 0.14 -14.84
CA GLN A 80 15.10 -0.56 -16.14
C GLN A 80 16.03 0.13 -17.14
N ASN A 81 16.41 1.39 -16.91
CA ASN A 81 17.36 2.10 -17.76
C ASN A 81 18.55 2.63 -16.94
N PRO A 82 19.48 1.76 -16.50
CA PRO A 82 20.74 2.22 -15.94
C PRO A 82 21.48 2.96 -17.04
N ILE A 83 21.74 4.25 -16.83
CA ILE A 83 22.59 5.06 -17.69
C ILE A 83 23.93 4.33 -17.80
N ALA A 84 24.25 3.82 -18.99
CA ALA A 84 25.49 3.13 -19.31
C ALA A 84 26.69 4.08 -19.33
#